data_AF-A0A522L0S8-F1
#
_entry.id   AF-A0A522L0S8-F1
#
_cell.length_a   1.000
_cell.length_b   1.000
_cell.length_c   1.000
_cell.angle_alpha   90.00
_cell.angle_beta   90.00
_cell.angle_gamma   90.00
#
_symmetry.space_group_name_H-M   'P 1'
#
loop_
_entity.id
_entity.type
_entity.pdbx_description
1 polymer ?
#
loop_
_entity_poly.entity_id
_entity_poly.type
_entity_poly.pdbx_seq_one_letter_code
_entity_poly.pdbx_strand_id
1 'polypeptide(L)'
;MKTLARTAFGTLAVLCMTSVFAATPDPARTRAYIDHAWTSLTRQMADCSAFGHGVGGVQPTVYLPHALPTPAGLAQLAGTCHVEVRRLPRTIHRLGDIDATKLPAQGLLYLPHPYVVPGGFFNAMYGWDSYFIELGLLADHREALARNMVDNALFEVAHYGGVLNANRTVYLSRSQPPFLAMMMAALMDDPASFPDTAAKHAWLVHAYPLAVRNHDVWTRPEHRAGDTGLARYFDYGHGPVPESRDARYYQGVIKWLLAHPSQDPGYLVKASQHPGAAESAHLKTTSCDVGASKVCADAWANGYRLSADYYLGDRAMRESGFDTDFHFGPFGGSTHHYAPVGLNSLLYRYECALHDFAVQLGKTADTRHWAHAAATRKAAMNQYLWQPAKGLYMDYDFVAHRPSTDPYLTAFYPLWADAASPAQAHALDGKLGLFEQRGGLAMSTRVTGAQWDAPFGWAPTNWLAVAGLDAYGFHADARRIAGKFTATVDRSFTADGTIREKYNMVLGNADVKITAGYTQNVIGFGWTNGVYLKMRQLLDDGAMPKATATTTGGSE
;
A
#
# COMPACT_ATOMS: atom_id res chain seq x y z
N MET A 1 61.99 1.49 63.94
CA MET A 1 62.72 2.51 63.16
C MET A 1 61.99 2.76 61.85
N LYS A 2 61.76 4.04 61.52
CA LYS A 2 61.32 4.62 60.23
C LYS A 2 59.84 4.52 59.84
N THR A 3 59.11 5.53 60.32
CA THR A 3 58.18 6.45 59.62
C THR A 3 58.05 6.31 58.09
N LEU A 4 56.81 6.44 57.58
CA LEU A 4 56.45 7.39 56.52
C LEU A 4 54.93 7.50 56.35
N ALA A 5 54.41 8.66 56.74
CA ALA A 5 53.07 9.12 56.44
C ALA A 5 52.99 9.59 54.98
N ARG A 6 51.91 9.22 54.28
CA ARG A 6 51.53 9.83 52.99
C ARG A 6 50.06 10.26 53.08
N THR A 7 49.87 11.56 53.19
CA THR A 7 48.60 12.29 53.01
C THR A 7 48.17 12.21 51.56
N ALA A 8 46.96 11.72 51.29
CA ALA A 8 46.34 11.74 49.97
C ALA A 8 45.45 12.98 49.84
N PHE A 9 45.80 13.88 48.93
CA PHE A 9 44.93 14.97 48.47
C PHE A 9 43.89 14.40 47.50
N GLY A 10 42.63 14.36 47.90
CA GLY A 10 41.50 14.04 47.01
C GLY A 10 41.16 15.25 46.15
N THR A 11 41.40 15.16 44.85
CA THR A 11 40.91 16.13 43.85
C THR A 11 39.48 15.76 43.49
N LEU A 12 38.52 16.60 43.89
CA LEU A 12 37.11 16.45 43.57
C LEU A 12 36.88 16.89 42.11
N ALA A 13 36.82 15.93 41.17
CA ALA A 13 36.43 16.19 39.80
C ALA A 13 34.91 16.42 39.72
N VAL A 14 34.51 17.67 39.52
CA VAL A 14 33.11 18.03 39.23
C VAL A 14 32.79 17.57 37.81
N LEU A 15 32.08 16.45 37.66
CA LEU A 15 31.45 16.08 36.40
C LEU A 15 30.33 17.10 36.12
N CYS A 16 30.57 18.02 35.19
CA CYS A 16 29.48 18.73 34.51
C CYS A 16 28.70 17.71 33.67
N MET A 17 27.61 17.18 34.22
CA MET A 17 26.59 16.52 33.43
C MET A 17 25.91 17.59 32.57
N THR A 18 26.30 17.69 31.31
CA THR A 18 25.49 18.39 30.32
C THR A 18 24.19 17.60 30.15
N SER A 19 23.13 18.06 30.81
CA SER A 19 21.77 17.62 30.54
C SER A 19 21.46 17.94 29.07
N VAL A 20 21.59 16.96 28.19
CA VAL A 20 21.08 17.04 26.82
C VAL A 20 19.57 17.06 26.96
N PHE A 21 18.97 18.25 26.93
CA PHE A 21 17.52 18.36 26.84
C PHE A 21 17.09 17.64 25.56
N ALA A 22 16.24 16.62 25.70
CA ALA A 22 15.65 15.97 24.54
C ALA A 22 14.92 17.04 23.73
N ALA A 23 15.25 17.16 22.44
CA ALA A 23 14.63 18.14 21.57
C ALA A 23 13.10 17.94 21.57
N THR A 24 12.35 19.04 21.64
CA THR A 24 10.89 19.01 21.65
C THR A 24 10.38 18.71 20.24
N PRO A 25 9.37 17.84 20.07
CA PRO A 25 8.68 17.63 18.79
C PRO A 25 8.16 18.95 18.19
N ASP A 26 8.45 19.20 16.91
CA ASP A 26 8.07 20.44 16.22
C ASP A 26 7.40 20.14 14.87
N PRO A 27 6.05 20.23 14.80
CA PRO A 27 5.29 19.99 13.58
C PRO A 27 5.67 20.92 12.41
N ALA A 28 6.20 22.12 12.66
CA ALA A 28 6.62 23.03 11.60
C ALA A 28 7.88 22.49 10.89
N ARG A 29 8.81 21.89 11.64
CA ARG A 29 10.00 21.23 11.05
C ARG A 29 9.62 19.97 10.29
N THR A 30 8.66 19.18 10.79
CA THR A 30 8.14 18.02 10.06
C THR A 30 7.52 18.46 8.73
N ARG A 31 6.72 19.53 8.71
CA ARG A 31 6.14 20.09 7.48
C ARG A 31 7.20 20.59 6.50
N ALA A 32 8.22 21.32 6.97
CA ALA A 32 9.32 21.78 6.12
C ALA A 32 10.12 20.62 5.51
N TYR A 33 10.29 19.52 6.24
CA TYR A 33 10.88 18.30 5.69
C TYR A 33 10.03 17.72 4.56
N ILE A 34 8.70 17.65 4.76
CA ILE A 34 7.77 17.10 3.77
C ILE A 34 7.77 17.95 2.49
N ASP A 35 7.71 19.27 2.60
CA ASP A 35 7.75 20.19 1.45
C ASP A 35 8.99 19.95 0.57
N HIS A 36 10.17 19.82 1.19
CA HIS A 36 11.40 19.47 0.47
C HIS A 36 11.37 18.04 -0.09
N ALA A 37 10.77 17.10 0.65
CA ALA A 37 10.72 15.69 0.26
C ALA A 37 9.94 15.44 -1.03
N TRP A 38 8.92 16.25 -1.35
CA TRP A 38 8.20 16.09 -2.63
C TRP A 38 9.13 16.22 -3.83
N THR A 39 10.02 17.21 -3.80
CA THR A 39 11.02 17.39 -4.86
C THR A 39 12.00 16.22 -4.90
N SER A 40 12.51 15.78 -3.75
CA SER A 40 13.52 14.70 -3.70
C SER A 40 12.97 13.32 -4.05
N LEU A 41 11.67 13.09 -3.85
CA LEU A 41 10.96 11.86 -4.21
C LEU A 41 10.38 11.91 -5.64
N THR A 42 10.38 13.06 -6.31
CA THR A 42 9.90 13.15 -7.69
C THR A 42 10.88 12.48 -8.66
N ARG A 43 10.34 11.71 -9.59
CA ARG A 43 11.04 11.04 -10.69
C ARG A 43 10.31 11.35 -11.99
N GLN A 44 11.05 11.33 -13.10
CA GLN A 44 10.47 11.44 -14.43
C GLN A 44 11.34 10.70 -15.44
N MET A 45 10.72 10.24 -16.54
CA MET A 45 11.43 9.56 -17.64
C MET A 45 11.87 10.53 -18.75
N ALA A 46 11.82 11.83 -18.44
CA ALA A 46 12.35 12.93 -19.27
C ALA A 46 13.73 13.41 -18.79
N ASP A 47 14.27 12.83 -17.72
CA ASP A 47 15.63 13.05 -17.22
C ASP A 47 16.20 11.73 -16.65
N CYS A 48 17.37 11.78 -16.01
CA CYS A 48 18.00 10.58 -15.44
C CYS A 48 17.47 10.17 -14.05
N SER A 49 16.55 10.93 -13.45
CA SER A 49 16.09 10.71 -12.07
C SER A 49 15.45 9.32 -11.90
N ALA A 50 14.61 8.90 -12.85
CA ALA A 50 13.91 7.61 -12.78
C ALA A 50 14.84 6.39 -12.90
N PHE A 51 16.01 6.54 -13.51
CA PHE A 51 16.88 5.40 -13.84
C PHE A 51 17.89 5.07 -12.74
N GLY A 52 18.11 6.00 -11.81
CA GLY A 52 19.08 5.88 -10.72
C GLY A 52 20.53 5.70 -11.22
N HIS A 53 21.44 5.38 -10.31
CA HIS A 53 22.77 4.88 -10.66
C HIS A 53 22.67 3.35 -10.72
N GLY A 54 22.83 2.76 -11.91
CA GLY A 54 22.69 1.30 -12.11
C GLY A 54 23.42 0.49 -11.04
N VAL A 55 22.70 -0.41 -10.35
CA VAL A 55 23.29 -1.24 -9.31
C VAL A 55 24.14 -2.33 -9.97
N GLY A 56 25.42 -2.42 -9.61
CA GLY A 56 26.30 -3.51 -10.04
C GLY A 56 26.73 -3.47 -11.51
N GLY A 57 26.72 -2.30 -12.16
CA GLY A 57 27.21 -2.13 -13.54
C GLY A 57 26.26 -2.65 -14.63
N VAL A 58 25.03 -3.03 -14.28
CA VAL A 58 24.00 -3.41 -15.26
C VAL A 58 23.32 -2.15 -15.77
N GLN A 59 23.28 -2.00 -17.09
CA GLN A 59 22.61 -0.91 -17.78
C GLN A 59 21.09 -0.94 -17.47
N PRO A 60 20.48 0.12 -16.92
CA PRO A 60 19.04 0.15 -16.69
C PRO A 60 18.27 -0.03 -18.00
N THR A 61 17.16 -0.77 -17.96
CA THR A 61 16.28 -0.97 -19.11
C THR A 61 14.94 -0.27 -18.89
N VAL A 62 14.44 0.40 -19.93
CA VAL A 62 13.07 0.95 -20.00
C VAL A 62 12.32 0.29 -21.14
N TYR A 63 11.10 -0.14 -20.87
CA TYR A 63 10.20 -0.74 -21.85
C TYR A 63 9.11 0.25 -22.26
N LEU A 64 9.05 0.53 -23.56
CA LEU A 64 7.93 1.22 -24.20
C LEU A 64 6.77 0.25 -24.48
N PRO A 65 5.51 0.70 -24.39
CA PRO A 65 4.39 -0.05 -24.93
C PRO A 65 4.61 -0.40 -26.39
N HIS A 66 4.18 -1.59 -26.80
CA HIS A 66 4.47 -2.16 -28.12
C HIS A 66 4.18 -1.19 -29.27
N ALA A 67 2.98 -0.60 -29.27
CA ALA A 67 2.49 0.30 -30.32
C ALA A 67 2.77 1.79 -30.06
N LEU A 68 3.42 2.16 -28.94
CA LEU A 68 3.67 3.58 -28.64
C LEU A 68 4.84 4.10 -29.49
N PRO A 69 4.68 5.17 -30.29
CA PRO A 69 5.81 5.83 -30.94
C PRO A 69 6.86 6.23 -29.91
N THR A 70 8.15 6.14 -30.25
CA THR A 70 9.21 6.54 -29.31
C THR A 70 9.04 8.04 -28.99
N PRO A 71 8.86 8.42 -27.71
CA PRO A 71 8.70 9.83 -27.33
C PRO A 71 9.91 10.67 -27.76
N ALA A 72 9.65 11.90 -28.20
CA ALA A 72 10.71 12.84 -28.54
C ALA A 72 11.61 13.06 -27.31
N GLY A 73 12.94 13.03 -27.51
CA GLY A 73 13.93 13.19 -26.44
C GLY A 73 14.30 11.89 -25.70
N LEU A 74 13.45 10.85 -25.68
CA LEU A 74 13.78 9.59 -24.99
C LEU A 74 15.02 8.90 -25.60
N ALA A 75 15.18 8.96 -26.92
CA ALA A 75 16.35 8.38 -27.59
C ALA A 75 17.66 9.10 -27.23
N GLN A 76 17.60 10.43 -27.06
CA GLN A 76 18.76 11.23 -26.63
C GLN A 76 19.08 10.97 -25.15
N LEU A 77 18.05 10.96 -24.30
CA LEU A 77 18.16 10.64 -22.88
C LEU A 77 18.69 9.25 -22.63
N ALA A 78 18.33 8.26 -23.46
CA ALA A 78 18.86 6.91 -23.38
C ALA A 78 20.39 6.89 -23.48
N GLY A 79 20.96 7.72 -24.37
CA GLY A 79 22.41 7.91 -24.47
C GLY A 79 23.00 8.57 -23.22
N THR A 80 22.42 9.70 -22.79
CA THR A 80 22.93 10.49 -21.64
C THR A 80 22.83 9.75 -20.31
N CYS A 81 21.74 9.04 -20.07
CA CYS A 81 21.49 8.32 -18.84
C CYS A 81 21.99 6.87 -18.88
N HIS A 82 22.62 6.44 -19.98
CA HIS A 82 23.05 5.08 -20.21
C HIS A 82 21.92 4.05 -19.98
N VAL A 83 20.78 4.26 -20.63
CA VAL A 83 19.58 3.41 -20.50
C VAL A 83 19.34 2.66 -21.79
N GLU A 84 19.04 1.37 -21.68
CA GLU A 84 18.57 0.58 -22.81
C GLU A 84 17.06 0.79 -22.99
N VAL A 85 16.64 1.26 -24.17
CA VAL A 85 15.23 1.38 -24.52
C VAL A 85 14.79 0.15 -25.31
N ARG A 86 13.86 -0.62 -24.75
CA ARG A 86 13.24 -1.78 -25.38
C ARG A 86 11.75 -1.53 -25.63
N ARG A 87 11.15 -2.38 -26.45
CA ARG A 87 9.70 -2.41 -26.67
C ARG A 87 9.13 -3.69 -26.09
N LEU A 88 7.94 -3.60 -25.51
CA LEU A 88 7.19 -4.78 -25.15
C LEU A 88 6.90 -5.61 -26.41
N PRO A 89 6.98 -6.95 -26.34
CA PRO A 89 6.86 -7.83 -27.50
C PRO A 89 5.48 -7.81 -28.17
N ARG A 90 4.44 -7.35 -27.45
CA ARG A 90 3.06 -7.27 -27.92
C ARG A 90 2.28 -6.22 -27.13
N THR A 91 1.16 -5.78 -27.68
CA THR A 91 0.18 -4.97 -26.95
C THR A 91 -0.37 -5.76 -25.76
N ILE A 92 -0.49 -5.09 -24.62
CA ILE A 92 -1.13 -5.61 -23.41
C ILE A 92 -2.54 -5.05 -23.35
N HIS A 93 -3.52 -5.93 -23.23
CA HIS A 93 -4.93 -5.56 -23.02
C HIS A 93 -5.35 -5.74 -21.57
N ARG A 94 -4.77 -6.75 -20.89
CA ARG A 94 -5.06 -7.11 -19.50
C ARG A 94 -3.79 -7.55 -18.77
N LEU A 95 -3.77 -7.39 -17.45
CA LEU A 95 -2.71 -7.92 -16.59
C LEU A 95 -2.54 -9.43 -16.84
N GLY A 96 -1.27 -9.85 -16.96
CA GLY A 96 -0.89 -11.23 -17.25
C GLY A 96 -0.76 -11.58 -18.74
N ASP A 97 -1.04 -10.68 -19.69
CA ASP A 97 -0.85 -10.96 -21.13
C ASP A 97 0.64 -11.20 -21.52
N ILE A 98 1.57 -10.71 -20.70
CA ILE A 98 3.01 -10.92 -20.85
C ILE A 98 3.55 -11.63 -19.61
N ASP A 99 4.21 -12.75 -19.85
CA ASP A 99 5.04 -13.43 -18.86
C ASP A 99 6.37 -12.68 -18.72
N ALA A 100 6.49 -11.90 -17.65
CA ALA A 100 7.66 -11.08 -17.36
C ALA A 100 8.96 -11.89 -17.27
N THR A 101 8.88 -13.19 -16.91
CA THR A 101 10.07 -14.06 -16.78
C THR A 101 10.72 -14.39 -18.13
N LYS A 102 9.99 -14.20 -19.23
CA LYS A 102 10.47 -14.43 -20.60
C LYS A 102 11.04 -13.18 -21.26
N LEU A 103 11.01 -12.03 -20.58
CA LEU A 103 11.61 -10.81 -21.10
C LEU A 103 13.15 -10.92 -21.04
N PRO A 104 13.87 -10.38 -22.04
CA PRO A 104 15.33 -10.50 -22.11
C PRO A 104 16.06 -9.76 -20.97
N ALA A 105 15.40 -8.76 -20.37
CA ALA A 105 15.89 -8.02 -19.22
C ALA A 105 14.70 -7.52 -18.38
N GLN A 106 14.88 -7.39 -17.07
CA GLN A 106 13.91 -6.72 -16.21
C GLN A 106 14.19 -5.21 -16.18
N GLY A 107 13.12 -4.40 -16.16
CA GLY A 107 13.26 -2.94 -16.31
C GLY A 107 12.07 -2.15 -15.81
N LEU A 108 12.15 -0.84 -15.98
CA LEU A 108 11.02 0.08 -15.77
C LEU A 108 10.09 0.05 -16.99
N LEU A 109 8.81 0.25 -16.73
CA LEU A 109 7.80 0.48 -17.76
C LEU A 109 7.64 1.99 -17.92
N TYR A 110 7.61 2.44 -19.17
CA TYR A 110 7.56 3.87 -19.48
C TYR A 110 6.32 4.54 -18.88
N LEU A 111 6.52 5.72 -18.27
CA LEU A 111 5.46 6.62 -17.83
C LEU A 111 5.72 8.02 -18.41
N PRO A 112 4.70 8.68 -18.99
CA PRO A 112 4.87 9.96 -19.69
C PRO A 112 5.08 11.17 -18.78
N HIS A 113 4.60 11.14 -17.53
CA HIS A 113 4.62 12.30 -16.63
C HIS A 113 5.51 12.10 -15.40
N PRO A 114 5.95 13.18 -14.73
CA PRO A 114 6.58 13.08 -13.42
C PRO A 114 5.69 12.38 -12.39
N TYR A 115 6.30 11.62 -11.49
CA TYR A 115 5.62 10.90 -10.41
C TYR A 115 6.46 10.91 -9.15
N VAL A 116 5.82 10.76 -8.00
CA VAL A 116 6.49 10.65 -6.71
C VAL A 116 6.61 9.16 -6.34
N VAL A 117 7.80 8.75 -5.93
CA VAL A 117 8.06 7.38 -5.45
C VAL A 117 7.77 7.26 -3.95
N PRO A 118 7.54 6.04 -3.42
CA PRO A 118 7.37 5.86 -1.99
C PRO A 118 8.57 6.36 -1.21
N GLY A 119 9.80 5.95 -1.53
CA GLY A 119 10.93 6.29 -0.67
C GLY A 119 12.21 5.50 -0.90
N GLY A 120 13.29 5.90 -0.22
CA GLY A 120 14.55 5.16 -0.20
C GLY A 120 15.07 4.71 -1.56
N PHE A 121 15.15 3.39 -1.78
CA PHE A 121 15.68 2.79 -3.01
C PHE A 121 14.62 2.58 -4.11
N PHE A 122 13.36 2.95 -3.87
CA PHE A 122 12.30 2.85 -4.87
C PHE A 122 12.48 3.93 -5.94
N ASN A 123 12.40 3.52 -7.20
CA ASN A 123 12.45 4.42 -8.38
C ASN A 123 11.22 4.25 -9.29
N ALA A 124 10.25 3.44 -8.86
CA ALA A 124 9.02 3.14 -9.58
C ALA A 124 7.83 3.83 -8.88
N MET A 125 6.83 4.23 -9.66
CA MET A 125 5.52 4.63 -9.15
C MET A 125 4.79 3.38 -8.69
N TYR A 126 4.30 3.37 -7.45
CA TYR A 126 3.55 2.25 -6.87
C TYR A 126 2.06 2.55 -6.90
N GLY A 127 1.24 1.51 -7.07
CA GLY A 127 -0.20 1.64 -7.30
C GLY A 127 -0.93 2.36 -6.17
N TRP A 128 -1.03 1.74 -4.99
CA TRP A 128 -1.85 2.30 -3.89
C TRP A 128 -1.15 3.42 -3.10
N ASP A 129 0.19 3.42 -3.00
CA ASP A 129 0.99 4.49 -2.39
C ASP A 129 0.66 5.84 -3.02
N SER A 130 0.45 5.83 -4.34
CA SER A 130 0.18 7.01 -5.15
C SER A 130 -1.05 7.77 -4.69
N TYR A 131 -2.10 7.10 -4.20
CA TYR A 131 -3.28 7.77 -3.66
C TYR A 131 -2.95 8.60 -2.40
N PHE A 132 -2.22 8.02 -1.45
CA PHE A 132 -1.87 8.71 -0.22
C PHE A 132 -0.87 9.85 -0.46
N ILE A 133 0.02 9.66 -1.43
CA ILE A 133 0.93 10.71 -1.91
C ILE A 133 0.15 11.84 -2.56
N GLU A 134 -0.78 11.53 -3.46
CA GLU A 134 -1.63 12.50 -4.15
C GLU A 134 -2.41 13.36 -3.16
N LEU A 135 -3.03 12.74 -2.14
CA LEU A 135 -3.71 13.48 -1.08
C LEU A 135 -2.77 14.49 -0.38
N GLY A 136 -1.50 14.11 -0.19
CA GLY A 136 -0.46 14.99 0.33
C GLY A 136 -0.10 16.13 -0.60
N LEU A 137 0.06 15.84 -1.89
CA LEU A 137 0.36 16.84 -2.91
C LEU A 137 -0.76 17.87 -3.03
N LEU A 138 -2.03 17.44 -3.00
CA LEU A 138 -3.17 18.35 -2.99
C LEU A 138 -3.22 19.20 -1.72
N ALA A 139 -2.94 18.60 -0.56
CA ALA A 139 -2.86 19.34 0.71
C ALA A 139 -1.71 20.36 0.78
N ASP A 140 -0.69 20.20 -0.07
CA ASP A 140 0.50 21.05 -0.15
C ASP A 140 0.51 21.96 -1.41
N HIS A 141 -0.64 22.08 -2.09
CA HIS A 141 -0.81 22.92 -3.29
C HIS A 141 0.13 22.57 -4.45
N ARG A 142 0.25 21.26 -4.73
CA ARG A 142 1.06 20.66 -5.81
C ARG A 142 0.16 19.92 -6.81
N GLU A 143 -0.94 20.54 -7.21
CA GLU A 143 -2.01 19.94 -8.01
C GLU A 143 -1.52 19.43 -9.38
N ALA A 144 -0.57 20.14 -10.01
CA ALA A 144 0.01 19.70 -11.28
C ALA A 144 0.72 18.35 -11.17
N LEU A 145 1.45 18.11 -10.07
CA LEU A 145 2.12 16.84 -9.83
C LEU A 145 1.14 15.75 -9.41
N ALA A 146 0.12 16.09 -8.61
CA ALA A 146 -0.99 15.18 -8.30
C ALA A 146 -1.67 14.69 -9.59
N ARG A 147 -2.03 15.61 -10.50
CA ARG A 147 -2.64 15.27 -11.79
C ARG A 147 -1.75 14.38 -12.66
N ASN A 148 -0.46 14.69 -12.74
CA ASN A 148 0.51 13.86 -13.46
C ASN A 148 0.53 12.39 -12.97
N MET A 149 0.38 12.17 -11.67
CA MET A 149 0.32 10.81 -11.10
C MET A 149 -0.97 10.09 -11.52
N VAL A 150 -2.12 10.76 -11.50
CA VAL A 150 -3.38 10.16 -11.97
C VAL A 150 -3.32 9.87 -13.47
N ASP A 151 -2.77 10.77 -14.27
CA ASP A 151 -2.57 10.58 -15.72
C ASP A 151 -1.62 9.41 -16.02
N ASN A 152 -0.57 9.23 -15.21
CA ASN A 152 0.30 8.04 -15.30
C ASN A 152 -0.46 6.75 -14.96
N ALA A 153 -1.30 6.74 -13.92
CA ALA A 153 -2.11 5.56 -13.61
C ALA A 153 -3.11 5.23 -14.73
N LEU A 154 -3.74 6.24 -15.34
CA LEU A 154 -4.58 6.08 -16.53
C LEU A 154 -3.77 5.54 -17.73
N PHE A 155 -2.54 6.00 -17.91
CA PHE A 155 -1.61 5.49 -18.91
C PHE A 155 -1.28 4.01 -18.68
N GLU A 156 -1.06 3.57 -17.43
CA GLU A 156 -0.86 2.16 -17.12
C GLU A 156 -2.07 1.31 -17.52
N VAL A 157 -3.29 1.79 -17.25
CA VAL A 157 -4.51 1.09 -17.70
C VAL A 157 -4.57 1.02 -19.23
N ALA A 158 -4.23 2.12 -19.91
CA ALA A 158 -4.23 2.19 -21.36
C ALA A 158 -3.25 1.21 -22.02
N HIS A 159 -2.05 1.03 -21.44
CA HIS A 159 -0.94 0.36 -22.11
C HIS A 159 -0.44 -0.92 -21.45
N TYR A 160 -0.76 -1.14 -20.17
CA TYR A 160 -0.32 -2.28 -19.36
C TYR A 160 -1.50 -3.08 -18.79
N GLY A 161 -2.74 -2.67 -19.07
CA GLY A 161 -3.94 -3.46 -18.79
C GLY A 161 -4.53 -3.29 -17.39
N GLY A 162 -3.98 -2.40 -16.58
CA GLY A 162 -4.45 -2.02 -15.24
C GLY A 162 -3.40 -1.18 -14.52
N VAL A 163 -3.76 -0.58 -13.39
CA VAL A 163 -2.77 0.01 -12.46
C VAL A 163 -1.92 -1.12 -11.88
N LEU A 164 -0.60 -1.00 -12.01
CA LEU A 164 0.34 -2.03 -11.61
C LEU A 164 0.70 -1.91 -10.12
N ASN A 165 1.24 -2.99 -9.55
CA ASN A 165 1.90 -2.93 -8.24
C ASN A 165 2.98 -1.82 -8.23
N ALA A 166 3.82 -1.80 -9.26
CA ALA A 166 4.60 -0.63 -9.65
C ALA A 166 4.91 -0.69 -11.16
N ASN A 167 5.37 0.41 -11.76
CA ASN A 167 5.74 0.45 -13.18
C ASN A 167 7.06 -0.29 -13.51
N ARG A 168 7.13 -1.58 -13.21
CA ARG A 168 8.25 -2.48 -13.54
C ARG A 168 7.75 -3.74 -14.24
N THR A 169 8.59 -4.29 -15.11
CA THR A 169 8.27 -5.50 -15.88
C THR A 169 7.86 -6.68 -15.00
N VAL A 170 8.50 -6.86 -13.84
CA VAL A 170 8.20 -7.94 -12.87
C VAL A 170 6.77 -7.91 -12.33
N TYR A 171 6.05 -6.78 -12.49
CA TYR A 171 4.70 -6.58 -11.98
C TYR A 171 3.63 -6.58 -13.09
N LEU A 172 3.96 -6.93 -14.34
CA LEU A 172 2.99 -6.99 -15.45
C LEU A 172 1.83 -8.00 -15.23
N SER A 173 1.92 -8.84 -14.21
CA SER A 173 0.86 -9.77 -13.81
C SER A 173 0.10 -9.34 -12.54
N ARG A 174 0.48 -8.24 -11.88
CA ARG A 174 0.02 -7.92 -10.53
C ARG A 174 -0.34 -6.46 -10.32
N SER A 175 -1.49 -6.22 -9.69
CA SER A 175 -1.97 -4.89 -9.32
C SER A 175 -1.61 -4.53 -7.86
N GLN A 176 -2.34 -3.57 -7.29
CA GLN A 176 -2.35 -3.18 -5.88
C GLN A 176 -3.76 -2.70 -5.50
N PRO A 177 -4.06 -2.46 -4.20
CA PRO A 177 -5.40 -2.03 -3.77
C PRO A 177 -5.96 -0.88 -4.63
N PRO A 178 -7.19 -1.00 -5.18
CA PRO A 178 -7.63 -0.14 -6.28
C PRO A 178 -8.12 1.23 -5.82
N PHE A 179 -7.25 2.25 -5.95
CA PHE A 179 -7.59 3.64 -5.62
C PHE A 179 -7.80 4.56 -6.83
N LEU A 180 -7.63 4.11 -8.07
CA LEU A 180 -7.67 4.99 -9.25
C LEU A 180 -8.92 5.88 -9.32
N ALA A 181 -10.14 5.35 -9.09
CA ALA A 181 -11.33 6.20 -9.10
C ALA A 181 -11.35 7.22 -7.95
N MET A 182 -10.71 6.91 -6.81
CA MET A 182 -10.61 7.86 -5.71
C MET A 182 -9.54 8.92 -5.92
N MET A 183 -8.45 8.57 -6.62
CA MET A 183 -7.47 9.53 -7.14
C MET A 183 -8.17 10.50 -8.10
N MET A 184 -8.93 9.96 -9.06
CA MET A 184 -9.72 10.80 -9.97
C MET A 184 -10.73 11.68 -9.23
N ALA A 185 -11.45 11.13 -8.23
CA ALA A 185 -12.40 11.90 -7.45
C ALA A 185 -11.73 13.03 -6.67
N ALA A 186 -10.54 12.79 -6.08
CA ALA A 186 -9.79 13.82 -5.36
C ALA A 186 -9.41 15.01 -6.25
N LEU A 187 -8.93 14.77 -7.47
CA LEU A 187 -8.70 15.86 -8.44
C LEU A 187 -9.99 16.56 -8.86
N MET A 188 -11.08 15.81 -8.98
CA MET A 188 -12.37 16.38 -9.37
C MET A 188 -12.95 17.24 -8.26
N ASP A 189 -12.73 16.90 -6.99
CA ASP A 189 -13.22 17.69 -5.86
C ASP A 189 -12.35 18.92 -5.56
N ASP A 190 -11.08 18.88 -5.97
CA ASP A 190 -10.15 20.00 -5.82
C ASP A 190 -10.33 21.05 -6.94
N PRO A 191 -10.67 22.31 -6.60
CA PRO A 191 -10.95 23.35 -7.59
C PRO A 191 -9.69 23.86 -8.33
N ALA A 192 -8.48 23.62 -7.80
CA ALA A 192 -7.23 24.07 -8.38
C ALA A 192 -6.61 23.06 -9.37
N SER A 193 -7.10 21.82 -9.38
CA SER A 193 -6.60 20.73 -10.23
C SER A 193 -6.88 20.91 -11.73
N PHE A 194 -7.87 21.75 -12.07
CA PHE A 194 -8.22 22.07 -13.45
C PHE A 194 -8.36 23.59 -13.65
N PRO A 195 -7.96 24.12 -14.81
CA PRO A 195 -8.05 25.56 -15.06
C PRO A 195 -9.50 26.06 -15.12
N ASP A 196 -10.43 25.21 -15.59
CA ASP A 196 -11.85 25.51 -15.66
C ASP A 196 -12.70 24.23 -15.72
N THR A 197 -14.03 24.40 -15.67
CA THR A 197 -15.01 23.31 -15.73
C THR A 197 -14.99 22.56 -17.07
N ALA A 198 -14.65 23.21 -18.18
CA ALA A 198 -14.61 22.58 -19.50
C ALA A 198 -13.41 21.63 -19.62
N ALA A 199 -12.23 22.04 -19.14
CA ALA A 199 -11.04 21.21 -19.06
C ALA A 199 -11.25 20.02 -18.11
N LYS A 200 -11.87 20.25 -16.95
CA LYS A 200 -12.25 19.19 -16.00
C LYS A 200 -13.17 18.16 -16.65
N HIS A 201 -14.23 18.61 -17.32
CA HIS A 201 -15.16 17.71 -18.02
C HIS A 201 -14.48 16.96 -19.17
N ALA A 202 -13.67 17.63 -19.99
CA ALA A 202 -12.93 16.99 -21.08
C ALA A 202 -11.97 15.90 -20.58
N TRP A 203 -11.25 16.17 -19.49
CA TRP A 203 -10.41 15.17 -18.84
C TRP A 203 -11.24 13.97 -18.35
N LEU A 204 -12.38 14.20 -17.69
CA LEU A 204 -13.25 13.13 -17.22
C LEU A 204 -13.78 12.25 -18.37
N VAL A 205 -14.14 12.84 -19.52
CA VAL A 205 -14.58 12.10 -20.72
C VAL A 205 -13.51 11.10 -21.17
N HIS A 206 -12.23 11.48 -21.11
CA HIS A 206 -11.11 10.61 -21.48
C HIS A 206 -10.77 9.59 -20.38
N ALA A 207 -10.78 10.00 -19.11
CA ALA A 207 -10.38 9.17 -17.98
C ALA A 207 -11.41 8.10 -17.63
N TYR A 208 -12.71 8.40 -17.75
CA TYR A 208 -13.81 7.51 -17.36
C TYR A 208 -13.72 6.08 -17.94
N PRO A 209 -13.58 5.86 -19.27
CA PRO A 209 -13.49 4.51 -19.81
C PRO A 209 -12.26 3.72 -19.32
N LEU A 210 -11.17 4.41 -18.95
CA LEU A 210 -9.99 3.77 -18.35
C LEU A 210 -10.27 3.40 -16.89
N ALA A 211 -10.95 4.24 -16.13
CA ALA A 211 -11.39 3.92 -14.77
C ALA A 211 -12.27 2.66 -14.73
N VAL A 212 -13.20 2.54 -15.69
CA VAL A 212 -14.05 1.34 -15.88
C VAL A 212 -13.18 0.12 -16.19
N ARG A 213 -12.28 0.20 -17.18
CA ARG A 213 -11.36 -0.91 -17.52
C ARG A 213 -10.48 -1.36 -16.35
N ASN A 214 -10.08 -0.43 -15.48
CA ASN A 214 -9.30 -0.76 -14.30
C ASN A 214 -10.14 -1.45 -13.22
N HIS A 215 -11.42 -1.10 -13.08
CA HIS A 215 -12.36 -1.83 -12.22
C HIS A 215 -12.57 -3.26 -12.72
N ASP A 216 -12.67 -3.46 -14.05
CA ASP A 216 -12.88 -4.78 -14.66
C ASP A 216 -11.79 -5.80 -14.32
N VAL A 217 -10.58 -5.37 -13.95
CA VAL A 217 -9.51 -6.25 -13.44
C VAL A 217 -10.02 -7.09 -12.27
N TRP A 218 -10.78 -6.49 -11.37
CA TRP A 218 -11.22 -7.07 -10.10
C TRP A 218 -12.52 -7.87 -10.21
N THR A 219 -13.16 -7.87 -11.38
CA THR A 219 -14.39 -8.65 -11.66
C THR A 219 -14.12 -9.86 -12.55
N ARG A 220 -12.87 -10.02 -13.00
CA ARG A 220 -12.39 -11.21 -13.73
C ARG A 220 -12.61 -12.48 -12.91
N PRO A 221 -12.83 -13.65 -13.57
CA PRO A 221 -13.08 -14.91 -12.89
C PRO A 221 -12.06 -15.25 -11.80
N GLU A 222 -10.78 -14.95 -12.04
CA GLU A 222 -9.68 -15.24 -11.13
C GLU A 222 -9.76 -14.41 -9.83
N HIS A 223 -10.26 -13.17 -9.91
CA HIS A 223 -10.47 -12.29 -8.75
C HIS A 223 -11.81 -12.54 -8.05
N ARG A 224 -12.66 -13.45 -8.50
CA ARG A 224 -13.93 -13.78 -7.79
C ARG A 224 -13.65 -14.59 -6.53
N ALA A 225 -14.27 -14.20 -5.42
CA ALA A 225 -14.24 -14.96 -4.17
C ALA A 225 -15.38 -15.98 -4.15
N GLY A 226 -15.21 -17.09 -4.87
CA GLY A 226 -16.24 -18.13 -5.00
C GLY A 226 -17.54 -17.60 -5.62
N ASP A 227 -18.67 -17.96 -5.04
CA ASP A 227 -20.03 -17.54 -5.42
C ASP A 227 -20.58 -16.37 -4.58
N THR A 228 -19.76 -15.77 -3.72
CA THR A 228 -20.18 -14.73 -2.76
C THR A 228 -20.60 -13.41 -3.39
N GLY A 229 -20.28 -13.19 -4.68
CA GLY A 229 -20.40 -11.89 -5.34
C GLY A 229 -19.31 -10.87 -4.95
N LEU A 230 -18.35 -11.27 -4.11
CA LEU A 230 -17.21 -10.46 -3.68
C LEU A 230 -15.95 -10.78 -4.49
N ALA A 231 -14.94 -9.92 -4.34
CA ALA A 231 -13.62 -10.11 -4.94
C ALA A 231 -12.58 -10.58 -3.91
N ARG A 232 -11.51 -11.21 -4.41
CA ARG A 232 -10.28 -11.60 -3.71
C ARG A 232 -9.06 -11.00 -4.40
N TYR A 233 -7.93 -10.94 -3.72
CA TYR A 233 -6.65 -10.64 -4.37
C TYR A 233 -6.12 -11.86 -5.14
N PHE A 234 -5.53 -11.62 -6.31
CA PHE A 234 -4.99 -12.65 -7.20
C PHE A 234 -3.97 -12.09 -8.21
N ASP A 235 -2.74 -12.63 -8.20
CA ASP A 235 -1.72 -12.36 -9.23
C ASP A 235 -1.79 -13.41 -10.34
N TYR A 236 -1.69 -12.98 -11.60
CA TYR A 236 -1.71 -13.87 -12.77
C TYR A 236 -0.40 -14.64 -13.00
N GLY A 237 0.64 -14.39 -12.21
CA GLY A 237 1.91 -15.12 -12.25
C GLY A 237 1.89 -16.45 -11.49
N HIS A 238 2.97 -17.23 -11.63
CA HIS A 238 3.11 -18.55 -11.00
C HIS A 238 4.46 -18.73 -10.29
N GLY A 239 4.49 -19.57 -9.25
CA GLY A 239 5.70 -19.87 -8.47
C GLY A 239 6.26 -18.64 -7.73
N PRO A 240 7.55 -18.65 -7.34
CA PRO A 240 8.21 -17.53 -6.69
C PRO A 240 8.09 -16.23 -7.50
N VAL A 241 8.00 -15.10 -6.81
CA VAL A 241 7.87 -13.80 -7.47
C VAL A 241 9.14 -13.37 -8.20
N PRO A 242 9.05 -12.75 -9.39
CA PRO A 242 10.23 -12.43 -10.21
C PRO A 242 11.16 -11.38 -9.57
N GLU A 243 10.65 -10.54 -8.67
CA GLU A 243 11.44 -9.56 -7.93
C GLU A 243 12.27 -10.16 -6.78
N SER A 244 12.03 -11.43 -6.42
CA SER A 244 12.82 -12.10 -5.39
C SER A 244 14.23 -12.38 -5.91
N ARG A 245 15.24 -11.78 -5.27
CA ARG A 245 16.65 -11.92 -5.68
C ARG A 245 17.24 -13.29 -5.33
N ASP A 246 16.72 -13.93 -4.30
CA ASP A 246 17.18 -15.22 -3.79
C ASP A 246 16.05 -15.96 -3.04
N ALA A 247 16.33 -17.18 -2.59
CA ALA A 247 15.36 -18.03 -1.91
C ALA A 247 15.30 -17.86 -0.38
N ARG A 248 16.05 -16.91 0.22
CA ARG A 248 16.18 -16.82 1.69
C ARG A 248 14.84 -16.58 2.39
N TYR A 249 13.97 -15.77 1.79
CA TYR A 249 12.61 -15.55 2.31
C TYR A 249 11.86 -16.88 2.40
N TYR A 250 11.75 -17.61 1.30
CA TYR A 250 11.04 -18.89 1.24
C TYR A 250 11.66 -19.96 2.14
N GLN A 251 12.99 -20.02 2.23
CA GLN A 251 13.68 -20.90 3.19
C GLN A 251 13.35 -20.55 4.64
N GLY A 252 13.20 -19.25 4.96
CA GLY A 252 12.75 -18.77 6.27
C GLY A 252 11.34 -19.23 6.59
N VAL A 253 10.41 -19.10 5.63
CA VAL A 253 9.03 -19.57 5.76
C VAL A 253 8.98 -21.08 6.00
N ILE A 254 9.70 -21.89 5.22
CA ILE A 254 9.75 -23.35 5.39
C ILE A 254 10.25 -23.72 6.79
N LYS A 255 11.35 -23.10 7.24
CA LYS A 255 11.90 -23.35 8.59
C LYS A 255 10.92 -22.95 9.69
N TRP A 256 10.20 -21.84 9.51
CA TRP A 256 9.21 -21.39 10.46
C TRP A 256 8.03 -22.37 10.55
N LEU A 257 7.50 -22.83 9.40
CA LEU A 257 6.39 -23.79 9.36
C LEU A 257 6.78 -25.13 10.01
N LEU A 258 8.00 -25.62 9.74
CA LEU A 258 8.53 -26.82 10.39
C LEU A 258 8.65 -26.69 11.92
N ALA A 259 8.94 -25.49 12.41
CA ALA A 259 8.98 -25.20 13.85
C ALA A 259 7.58 -25.00 14.46
N HIS A 260 6.55 -24.77 13.64
CA HIS A 260 5.17 -24.51 14.06
C HIS A 260 4.17 -25.40 13.30
N PRO A 261 4.24 -26.73 13.45
CA PRO A 261 3.45 -27.66 12.65
C PRO A 261 1.92 -27.49 12.82
N SER A 262 1.45 -26.95 13.96
CA SER A 262 0.03 -26.65 14.16
C SER A 262 -0.48 -25.46 13.34
N GLN A 263 0.42 -24.70 12.71
CA GLN A 263 0.09 -23.55 11.87
C GLN A 263 0.34 -23.82 10.39
N ASP A 264 0.69 -25.05 9.99
CA ASP A 264 0.81 -25.42 8.58
C ASP A 264 -0.53 -25.93 8.03
N PRO A 265 -1.25 -25.16 7.20
CA PRO A 265 -2.51 -25.61 6.59
C PRO A 265 -2.29 -26.54 5.38
N GLY A 266 -1.05 -26.94 5.08
CA GLY A 266 -0.69 -27.74 3.90
C GLY A 266 0.25 -27.01 2.93
N TYR A 267 1.02 -26.04 3.43
CA TYR A 267 2.01 -25.31 2.65
C TYR A 267 3.29 -26.12 2.40
N LEU A 268 3.59 -27.14 3.22
CA LEU A 268 4.81 -27.91 3.06
C LEU A 268 4.63 -29.13 2.14
N VAL A 269 5.48 -29.21 1.11
CA VAL A 269 5.57 -30.35 0.18
C VAL A 269 6.89 -31.06 0.41
N LYS A 270 6.85 -32.36 0.71
CA LYS A 270 8.06 -33.19 0.80
C LYS A 270 8.71 -33.30 -0.58
N ALA A 271 9.99 -32.97 -0.65
CA ALA A 271 10.76 -33.05 -1.88
C ALA A 271 12.26 -33.14 -1.59
N SER A 272 13.00 -33.72 -2.53
CA SER A 272 14.46 -33.70 -2.49
C SER A 272 15.02 -32.30 -2.83
N GLN A 273 16.23 -32.02 -2.34
CA GLN A 273 16.93 -30.77 -2.65
C GLN A 273 17.30 -30.69 -4.13
N HIS A 274 17.65 -31.83 -4.74
CA HIS A 274 18.04 -31.95 -6.14
C HIS A 274 17.14 -32.99 -6.83
N PRO A 275 15.90 -32.60 -7.20
CA PRO A 275 14.93 -33.53 -7.77
C PRO A 275 15.36 -34.06 -9.13
N GLY A 276 15.16 -35.36 -9.34
CA GLY A 276 15.30 -35.97 -10.66
C GLY A 276 14.21 -35.49 -11.64
N ALA A 277 14.25 -35.96 -12.88
CA ALA A 277 13.31 -35.51 -13.93
C ALA A 277 11.83 -35.77 -13.57
N ALA A 278 11.52 -36.96 -13.02
CA ALA A 278 10.15 -37.32 -12.63
C ALA A 278 9.63 -36.46 -11.46
N GLU A 279 10.45 -36.26 -10.43
CA GLU A 279 10.09 -35.41 -9.29
C GLU A 279 9.97 -33.93 -9.73
N SER A 280 10.85 -33.45 -10.60
CA SER A 280 10.78 -32.10 -11.17
C SER A 280 9.49 -31.88 -11.96
N ALA A 281 9.04 -32.87 -12.75
CA ALA A 281 7.76 -32.79 -13.46
C ALA A 281 6.56 -32.72 -12.50
N HIS A 282 6.61 -33.47 -11.40
CA HIS A 282 5.58 -33.40 -10.35
C HIS A 282 5.58 -32.03 -9.64
N LEU A 283 6.76 -31.52 -9.28
CA LEU A 283 6.93 -30.23 -8.57
C LEU A 283 6.40 -29.03 -9.36
N LYS A 284 6.38 -29.08 -10.70
CA LYS A 284 5.74 -28.04 -11.52
C LYS A 284 4.26 -27.82 -11.18
N THR A 285 3.59 -28.85 -10.67
CA THR A 285 2.17 -28.81 -10.31
C THR A 285 1.94 -28.67 -8.81
N THR A 286 2.77 -29.31 -7.98
CA THR A 286 2.57 -29.31 -6.52
C THR A 286 3.33 -28.22 -5.79
N SER A 287 4.33 -27.60 -6.41
CA SER A 287 5.18 -26.57 -5.83
C SER A 287 5.46 -25.48 -6.88
N CYS A 288 6.65 -25.46 -7.47
CA CYS A 288 7.04 -24.55 -8.53
C CYS A 288 7.99 -25.23 -9.53
N ASP A 289 8.19 -24.61 -10.70
CA ASP A 289 9.11 -25.13 -11.72
C ASP A 289 10.58 -24.85 -11.34
N VAL A 290 11.22 -25.85 -10.73
CA VAL A 290 12.63 -25.83 -10.31
C VAL A 290 13.60 -25.73 -11.49
N GLY A 291 13.19 -26.08 -12.70
CA GLY A 291 14.02 -25.95 -13.91
C GLY A 291 13.94 -24.56 -14.53
N ALA A 292 12.82 -23.85 -14.33
CA ALA A 292 12.59 -22.52 -14.89
C ALA A 292 13.00 -21.38 -13.93
N SER A 293 13.05 -21.63 -12.62
CA SER A 293 13.34 -20.60 -11.62
C SER A 293 14.43 -21.05 -10.65
N LYS A 294 15.54 -20.30 -10.63
CA LYS A 294 16.61 -20.51 -9.65
C LYS A 294 16.12 -20.32 -8.21
N VAL A 295 15.26 -19.33 -7.98
CA VAL A 295 14.64 -19.10 -6.66
C VAL A 295 13.81 -20.31 -6.25
N CYS A 296 13.03 -20.89 -7.17
CA CYS A 296 12.28 -22.11 -6.91
C CYS A 296 13.19 -23.30 -6.57
N ALA A 297 14.25 -23.51 -7.37
CA ALA A 297 15.22 -24.57 -7.15
C ALA A 297 15.84 -24.48 -5.75
N ASP A 298 16.24 -23.28 -5.34
CA ASP A 298 16.91 -23.00 -4.07
C ASP A 298 15.93 -22.89 -2.87
N ALA A 299 14.62 -22.74 -3.11
CA ALA A 299 13.57 -22.66 -2.09
C ALA A 299 13.26 -24.03 -1.48
N TRP A 300 14.24 -24.58 -0.78
CA TRP A 300 14.18 -25.87 -0.11
C TRP A 300 14.82 -25.77 1.27
N ALA A 301 14.22 -26.40 2.28
CA ALA A 301 14.83 -26.57 3.59
C ALA A 301 14.35 -27.87 4.27
N ASN A 302 15.28 -28.62 4.86
CA ASN A 302 15.01 -29.80 5.70
C ASN A 302 14.07 -30.84 5.08
N GLY A 303 14.15 -31.07 3.77
CA GLY A 303 13.32 -32.06 3.05
C GLY A 303 11.99 -31.51 2.52
N TYR A 304 11.76 -30.20 2.61
CA TYR A 304 10.50 -29.57 2.22
C TYR A 304 10.70 -28.38 1.28
N ARG A 305 9.67 -28.15 0.47
CA ARG A 305 9.42 -26.98 -0.37
C ARG A 305 8.05 -26.40 -0.02
N LEU A 306 7.75 -25.22 -0.55
CA LEU A 306 6.43 -24.61 -0.43
C LEU A 306 5.51 -25.11 -1.54
N SER A 307 4.22 -25.28 -1.24
CA SER A 307 3.21 -25.73 -2.18
C SER A 307 2.91 -24.68 -3.24
N ALA A 308 2.34 -25.11 -4.37
CA ALA A 308 1.85 -24.22 -5.41
C ALA A 308 0.79 -23.24 -4.86
N ASP A 309 -0.05 -23.72 -3.93
CA ASP A 309 -1.06 -22.92 -3.26
C ASP A 309 -0.45 -21.81 -2.40
N TYR A 310 0.63 -22.09 -1.66
CA TYR A 310 1.37 -21.06 -0.92
C TYR A 310 1.93 -19.97 -1.86
N TYR A 311 2.49 -20.35 -3.02
CA TYR A 311 2.99 -19.35 -3.97
C TYR A 311 1.88 -18.48 -4.55
N LEU A 312 0.67 -19.01 -4.74
CA LEU A 312 -0.50 -18.21 -5.11
C LEU A 312 -0.87 -17.23 -3.99
N GLY A 313 -0.86 -17.69 -2.73
CA GLY A 313 -1.10 -16.84 -1.56
C GLY A 313 -0.07 -15.73 -1.37
N ASP A 314 1.23 -16.04 -1.46
CA ASP A 314 2.33 -15.05 -1.40
C ASP A 314 2.16 -13.96 -2.46
N ARG A 315 1.77 -14.34 -3.68
CA ARG A 315 1.52 -13.38 -4.74
C ARG A 315 0.27 -12.53 -4.51
N ALA A 316 -0.82 -13.13 -4.05
CA ALA A 316 -2.04 -12.42 -3.70
C ALA A 316 -1.82 -11.45 -2.51
N MET A 317 -1.01 -11.84 -1.53
CA MET A 317 -0.57 -10.98 -0.42
C MET A 317 0.19 -9.74 -0.91
N ARG A 318 1.05 -9.90 -1.93
CA ARG A 318 1.75 -8.76 -2.55
C ARG A 318 0.81 -7.84 -3.31
N GLU A 319 -0.24 -8.40 -3.92
CA GLU A 319 -1.30 -7.59 -4.54
C GLU A 319 -2.16 -6.87 -3.50
N SER A 320 -2.31 -7.42 -2.30
CA SER A 320 -3.03 -6.74 -1.21
C SER A 320 -2.25 -5.57 -0.61
N GLY A 321 -0.94 -5.50 -0.85
CA GLY A 321 -0.04 -4.52 -0.23
C GLY A 321 0.35 -4.84 1.21
N PHE A 322 -0.05 -6.00 1.75
CA PHE A 322 0.24 -6.42 3.13
C PHE A 322 1.33 -7.48 3.20
N ASP A 323 2.32 -7.44 2.31
CA ASP A 323 3.44 -8.37 2.28
C ASP A 323 4.49 -8.02 3.36
N THR A 324 4.64 -8.73 4.47
CA THR A 324 3.88 -9.90 4.90
C THR A 324 3.16 -9.66 6.22
N ASP A 325 2.05 -10.39 6.38
CA ASP A 325 1.17 -10.46 7.54
C ASP A 325 0.89 -11.94 7.90
N PHE A 326 0.22 -12.16 9.02
CA PHE A 326 -0.31 -13.47 9.43
C PHE A 326 -1.84 -13.50 9.46
N HIS A 327 -2.47 -12.46 8.91
CA HIS A 327 -3.92 -12.27 8.88
C HIS A 327 -4.60 -13.27 7.95
N PHE A 328 -4.02 -13.51 6.77
CA PHE A 328 -4.47 -14.55 5.84
C PHE A 328 -3.67 -15.85 5.96
N GLY A 329 -3.41 -16.27 7.20
CA GLY A 329 -2.55 -17.40 7.54
C GLY A 329 -1.06 -17.04 7.56
N PRO A 330 -0.17 -17.96 7.98
CA PRO A 330 1.24 -17.63 8.14
C PRO A 330 1.87 -17.07 6.89
N PHE A 331 2.49 -15.89 7.02
CA PHE A 331 3.11 -15.15 5.93
C PHE A 331 2.16 -14.88 4.73
N GLY A 332 0.86 -14.67 4.99
CA GLY A 332 -0.17 -14.41 3.99
C GLY A 332 -0.37 -15.55 2.97
N GLY A 333 0.07 -16.77 3.29
CA GLY A 333 0.07 -17.92 2.37
C GLY A 333 -1.30 -18.38 1.88
N SER A 334 -2.39 -17.89 2.47
CA SER A 334 -3.77 -18.18 2.06
C SER A 334 -4.53 -16.94 1.60
N THR A 335 -3.86 -15.82 1.28
CA THR A 335 -4.54 -14.56 0.89
C THR A 335 -5.58 -14.75 -0.22
N HIS A 336 -5.32 -15.62 -1.19
CA HIS A 336 -6.22 -15.91 -2.30
C HIS A 336 -7.44 -16.77 -1.92
N HIS A 337 -7.55 -17.26 -0.68
CA HIS A 337 -8.72 -17.99 -0.17
C HIS A 337 -9.78 -17.07 0.44
N TYR A 338 -9.50 -15.77 0.59
CA TYR A 338 -10.37 -14.85 1.30
C TYR A 338 -11.06 -13.86 0.36
N ALA A 339 -12.30 -13.50 0.69
CA ALA A 339 -12.94 -12.25 0.30
C ALA A 339 -12.59 -11.16 1.34
N PRO A 340 -11.66 -10.23 1.04
CA PRO A 340 -11.20 -9.29 2.06
C PRO A 340 -12.16 -8.12 2.26
N VAL A 341 -12.35 -7.70 3.51
CA VAL A 341 -13.07 -6.47 3.89
C VAL A 341 -12.44 -5.26 3.21
N GLY A 342 -11.11 -5.18 3.24
CA GLY A 342 -10.37 -4.08 2.63
C GLY A 342 -10.69 -3.93 1.15
N LEU A 343 -10.42 -4.95 0.34
CA LEU A 343 -10.64 -4.92 -1.11
C LEU A 343 -12.09 -4.60 -1.46
N ASN A 344 -13.06 -5.25 -0.83
CA ASN A 344 -14.47 -5.08 -1.19
C ASN A 344 -15.02 -3.72 -0.75
N SER A 345 -14.46 -3.11 0.31
CA SER A 345 -14.75 -1.71 0.65
C SER A 345 -14.20 -0.75 -0.41
N LEU A 346 -12.98 -0.99 -0.91
CA LEU A 346 -12.40 -0.18 -1.98
C LEU A 346 -13.22 -0.29 -3.26
N LEU A 347 -13.62 -1.50 -3.67
CA LEU A 347 -14.42 -1.72 -4.87
C LEU A 347 -15.83 -1.13 -4.75
N TYR A 348 -16.46 -1.16 -3.57
CA TYR A 348 -17.73 -0.47 -3.35
C TYR A 348 -17.56 1.03 -3.57
N ARG A 349 -16.53 1.64 -2.96
CA ARG A 349 -16.28 3.07 -3.14
C ARG A 349 -15.93 3.42 -4.59
N TYR A 350 -15.20 2.53 -5.27
CA TYR A 350 -14.88 2.65 -6.69
C TYR A 350 -16.14 2.65 -7.57
N GLU A 351 -17.09 1.75 -7.29
CA GLU A 351 -18.38 1.67 -8.00
C GLU A 351 -19.22 2.93 -7.76
N CYS A 352 -19.24 3.47 -6.54
CA CYS A 352 -19.88 4.75 -6.24
C CYS A 352 -19.23 5.91 -7.02
N ALA A 353 -17.90 5.97 -7.10
CA ALA A 353 -17.20 6.99 -7.88
C ALA A 353 -17.49 6.87 -9.38
N LEU A 354 -17.53 5.66 -9.93
CA LEU A 354 -17.92 5.42 -11.33
C LEU A 354 -19.38 5.81 -11.60
N HIS A 355 -20.28 5.61 -10.65
CA HIS A 355 -21.64 6.12 -10.71
C HIS A 355 -21.64 7.66 -10.83
N ASP A 356 -20.90 8.36 -9.97
CA ASP A 356 -20.89 9.83 -9.94
C ASP A 356 -20.25 10.42 -11.20
N PHE A 357 -19.18 9.80 -11.71
CA PHE A 357 -18.60 10.16 -12.99
C PHE A 357 -19.60 9.94 -14.15
N ALA A 358 -20.34 8.84 -14.14
CA ALA A 358 -21.37 8.59 -15.15
C ALA A 358 -22.49 9.63 -15.10
N VAL A 359 -22.91 10.06 -13.90
CA VAL A 359 -23.89 11.15 -13.71
C VAL A 359 -23.37 12.45 -14.32
N GLN A 360 -22.13 12.84 -13.99
CA GLN A 360 -21.51 14.07 -14.52
C GLN A 360 -21.40 14.04 -16.06
N LEU A 361 -21.19 12.87 -16.65
CA LEU A 361 -21.09 12.67 -18.10
C LEU A 361 -22.46 12.45 -18.80
N GLY A 362 -23.57 12.44 -18.07
CA GLY A 362 -24.91 12.16 -18.62
C GLY A 362 -25.10 10.71 -19.11
N LYS A 363 -24.29 9.76 -18.66
CA LYS A 363 -24.30 8.34 -19.07
C LYS A 363 -25.34 7.54 -18.29
N THR A 364 -26.62 7.75 -18.59
CA THR A 364 -27.74 7.19 -17.79
C THR A 364 -27.76 5.66 -17.65
N ALA A 365 -27.28 4.91 -18.66
CA ALA A 365 -27.19 3.45 -18.59
C ALA A 365 -26.11 3.03 -17.58
N ASP A 366 -24.94 3.64 -17.66
CA ASP A 366 -23.81 3.38 -16.76
C ASP A 366 -24.15 3.80 -15.32
N THR A 367 -24.85 4.93 -15.13
CA THR A 367 -25.38 5.34 -13.82
C THR A 367 -26.21 4.23 -13.17
N ARG A 368 -27.17 3.66 -13.91
CA ARG A 368 -28.00 2.54 -13.39
C ARG A 368 -27.16 1.29 -13.11
N HIS A 369 -26.21 0.99 -13.98
CA HIS A 369 -25.32 -0.15 -13.82
C HIS A 369 -24.48 -0.03 -12.54
N TRP A 370 -23.80 1.10 -12.34
CA TRP A 370 -22.93 1.31 -11.18
C TRP A 370 -23.71 1.41 -9.87
N ALA A 371 -24.90 2.02 -9.87
CA ALA A 371 -25.80 1.98 -8.72
C ALA A 371 -26.17 0.53 -8.32
N HIS A 372 -26.49 -0.31 -9.31
CA HIS A 372 -26.79 -1.72 -9.08
C HIS A 372 -25.58 -2.51 -8.59
N ALA A 373 -24.39 -2.28 -9.18
CA ALA A 373 -23.14 -2.93 -8.77
C ALA A 373 -22.78 -2.61 -7.31
N ALA A 374 -22.77 -1.33 -6.93
CA ALA A 374 -22.49 -0.88 -5.58
C ALA A 374 -23.51 -1.45 -4.56
N ALA A 375 -24.80 -1.41 -4.89
CA ALA A 375 -25.85 -1.97 -4.03
C ALA A 375 -25.68 -3.49 -3.83
N THR A 376 -25.36 -4.22 -4.89
CA THR A 376 -25.12 -5.68 -4.86
C THR A 376 -23.90 -6.01 -4.01
N ARG A 377 -22.79 -5.28 -4.19
CA ARG A 377 -21.58 -5.49 -3.39
C ARG A 377 -21.82 -5.17 -1.91
N LYS A 378 -22.50 -4.07 -1.59
CA LYS A 378 -22.85 -3.72 -0.20
C LYS A 378 -23.70 -4.80 0.46
N ALA A 379 -24.67 -5.36 -0.27
CA ALA A 379 -25.47 -6.48 0.22
C ALA A 379 -24.60 -7.71 0.51
N ALA A 380 -23.71 -8.09 -0.41
CA ALA A 380 -22.77 -9.19 -0.21
C ALA A 380 -21.79 -8.94 0.96
N MET A 381 -21.27 -7.72 1.10
CA MET A 381 -20.43 -7.34 2.24
C MET A 381 -21.17 -7.51 3.57
N ASN A 382 -22.43 -7.10 3.65
CA ASN A 382 -23.24 -7.28 4.85
C ASN A 382 -23.59 -8.74 5.13
N GLN A 383 -23.71 -9.58 4.09
CA GLN A 383 -24.00 -11.00 4.25
C GLN A 383 -22.78 -11.79 4.72
N TYR A 384 -21.62 -11.59 4.09
CA TYR A 384 -20.45 -12.44 4.29
C TYR A 384 -19.42 -11.85 5.25
N LEU A 385 -19.30 -10.52 5.27
CA LEU A 385 -18.21 -9.84 5.98
C LEU A 385 -18.66 -9.25 7.32
N TRP A 386 -19.88 -8.73 7.42
CA TRP A 386 -20.39 -8.21 8.68
C TRP A 386 -20.71 -9.34 9.66
N GLN A 387 -20.17 -9.27 10.88
CA GLN A 387 -20.42 -10.23 11.95
C GLN A 387 -21.17 -9.55 13.10
N PRO A 388 -22.53 -9.59 13.10
CA PRO A 388 -23.35 -8.85 14.08
C PRO A 388 -23.00 -9.18 15.53
N ALA A 389 -22.74 -10.45 15.85
CA ALA A 389 -22.38 -10.88 17.20
C ALA A 389 -21.03 -10.32 17.68
N LYS A 390 -20.11 -10.00 16.76
CA LYS A 390 -18.81 -9.39 17.06
C LYS A 390 -18.88 -7.87 17.01
N GLY A 391 -19.81 -7.29 16.25
CA GLY A 391 -19.85 -5.86 15.94
C GLY A 391 -18.68 -5.42 15.06
N LEU A 392 -18.21 -6.29 14.16
CA LEU A 392 -17.03 -6.08 13.32
C LEU A 392 -17.29 -6.60 11.91
N TYR A 393 -16.63 -6.00 10.92
CA TYR A 393 -16.40 -6.65 9.64
C TYR A 393 -15.19 -7.59 9.76
N MET A 394 -15.33 -8.81 9.28
CA MET A 394 -14.31 -9.86 9.25
C MET A 394 -14.20 -10.36 7.81
N ASP A 395 -12.99 -10.64 7.34
CA ASP A 395 -12.79 -11.25 6.02
C ASP A 395 -13.44 -12.64 5.97
N TYR A 396 -13.86 -13.08 4.79
CA TYR A 396 -14.53 -14.37 4.64
C TYR A 396 -13.66 -15.35 3.87
N ASP A 397 -13.26 -16.44 4.52
CA ASP A 397 -12.61 -17.58 3.87
C ASP A 397 -13.69 -18.34 3.09
N PHE A 398 -13.72 -18.13 1.77
CA PHE A 398 -14.73 -18.75 0.91
C PHE A 398 -14.39 -20.20 0.56
N VAL A 399 -13.16 -20.65 0.85
CA VAL A 399 -12.75 -22.05 0.69
C VAL A 399 -13.18 -22.87 1.90
N ALA A 400 -12.99 -22.34 3.10
CA ALA A 400 -13.42 -22.97 4.35
C ALA A 400 -14.85 -22.59 4.77
N HIS A 401 -15.52 -21.75 3.99
CA HIS A 401 -16.88 -21.25 4.22
C HIS A 401 -17.10 -20.62 5.61
N ARG A 402 -16.13 -19.85 6.10
CA ARG A 402 -16.19 -19.24 7.44
C ARG A 402 -15.54 -17.86 7.51
N PRO A 403 -15.99 -16.98 8.43
CA PRO A 403 -15.29 -15.73 8.71
C PRO A 403 -13.89 -15.97 9.27
N SER A 404 -12.99 -15.02 9.07
CA SER A 404 -11.69 -14.98 9.73
C SER A 404 -11.84 -14.89 11.25
N THR A 405 -10.83 -15.36 11.97
CA THR A 405 -10.87 -15.48 13.43
C THR A 405 -10.50 -14.16 14.10
N ASP A 406 -9.39 -13.56 13.67
CA ASP A 406 -8.74 -12.44 14.32
C ASP A 406 -9.16 -11.10 13.68
N PRO A 407 -9.48 -10.07 14.49
CA PRO A 407 -9.75 -8.74 13.97
C PRO A 407 -8.52 -8.13 13.30
N TYR A 408 -8.76 -7.40 12.21
CA TYR A 408 -7.74 -6.66 11.48
C TYR A 408 -8.23 -5.24 11.18
N LEU A 409 -7.29 -4.28 11.09
CA LEU A 409 -7.62 -2.85 11.02
C LEU A 409 -8.46 -2.48 9.79
N THR A 410 -8.42 -3.29 8.73
CA THR A 410 -9.29 -3.13 7.55
C THR A 410 -10.78 -3.25 7.87
N ALA A 411 -11.17 -3.74 9.06
CA ALA A 411 -12.55 -3.72 9.55
C ALA A 411 -13.18 -2.31 9.58
N PHE A 412 -12.37 -1.25 9.58
CA PHE A 412 -12.82 0.14 9.52
C PHE A 412 -12.93 0.72 8.11
N TYR A 413 -12.44 0.02 7.08
CA TYR A 413 -12.54 0.49 5.69
C TYR A 413 -13.98 0.71 5.22
N PRO A 414 -14.99 -0.06 5.66
CA PRO A 414 -16.40 0.23 5.33
C PRO A 414 -16.88 1.61 5.78
N LEU A 415 -16.29 2.22 6.83
CA LEU A 415 -16.59 3.60 7.21
C LEU A 415 -16.03 4.56 6.16
N TRP A 416 -14.76 4.40 5.80
CA TRP A 416 -14.16 5.23 4.75
C TRP A 416 -14.88 5.06 3.42
N ALA A 417 -15.30 3.85 3.07
CA ALA A 417 -16.00 3.57 1.83
C ALA A 417 -17.44 4.11 1.80
N ASP A 418 -17.98 4.59 2.93
CA ASP A 418 -19.40 4.89 3.14
C ASP A 418 -20.33 3.68 2.88
N ALA A 419 -19.85 2.50 3.22
CA ALA A 419 -20.56 1.24 3.05
C ALA A 419 -21.34 0.83 4.31
N ALA A 420 -20.91 1.25 5.50
CA ALA A 420 -21.53 0.88 6.76
C ALA A 420 -22.89 1.58 6.96
N SER A 421 -23.81 0.93 7.67
CA SER A 421 -24.98 1.63 8.24
C SER A 421 -24.57 2.41 9.50
N PRO A 422 -25.36 3.42 9.93
CA PRO A 422 -25.10 4.11 11.20
C PRO A 422 -24.97 3.17 12.41
N ALA A 423 -25.75 2.09 12.45
CA ALA A 423 -25.67 1.09 13.51
C ALA A 423 -24.37 0.27 13.46
N GLN A 424 -23.95 -0.14 12.26
CA GLN A 424 -22.66 -0.81 12.06
C GLN A 424 -21.50 0.12 12.43
N ALA A 425 -21.61 1.40 12.08
CA ALA A 425 -20.59 2.39 12.37
C ALA A 425 -20.42 2.66 13.87
N HIS A 426 -21.53 2.79 14.60
CA HIS A 426 -21.49 2.89 16.06
C HIS A 426 -20.92 1.62 16.72
N ALA A 427 -21.23 0.44 16.18
CA ALA A 427 -20.65 -0.80 16.67
C ALA A 427 -19.13 -0.85 16.42
N LEU A 428 -18.63 -0.38 15.27
CA LEU A 428 -17.21 -0.31 14.93
C LEU A 428 -16.45 0.70 15.80
N ASP A 429 -17.04 1.87 16.06
CA ASP A 429 -16.48 2.88 16.97
C ASP A 429 -16.20 2.28 18.37
N GLY A 430 -17.15 1.49 18.89
CA GLY A 430 -16.97 0.71 20.12
C GLY A 430 -15.88 -0.37 20.09
N LYS A 431 -15.18 -0.58 18.96
CA LYS A 431 -14.10 -1.57 18.77
C LYS A 431 -12.72 -0.95 18.56
N LEU A 432 -12.59 0.38 18.60
CA LEU A 432 -11.30 1.07 18.43
C LEU A 432 -10.23 0.57 19.41
N GLY A 433 -10.62 0.23 20.65
CA GLY A 433 -9.72 -0.29 21.67
C GLY A 433 -9.01 -1.61 21.34
N LEU A 434 -9.42 -2.32 20.27
CA LEU A 434 -8.70 -3.49 19.77
C LEU A 434 -7.36 -3.13 19.10
N PHE A 435 -7.31 -1.98 18.44
CA PHE A 435 -6.17 -1.57 17.60
C PHE A 435 -5.46 -0.34 18.15
N GLU A 436 -6.18 0.50 18.87
CA GLU A 436 -5.68 1.77 19.34
C GLU A 436 -4.60 1.61 20.42
N GLN A 437 -3.46 2.23 20.16
CA GLN A 437 -2.31 2.29 21.04
C GLN A 437 -1.93 3.75 21.31
N ARG A 438 -0.80 3.96 22.00
CA ARG A 438 -0.24 5.30 22.22
C ARG A 438 0.03 6.04 20.91
N GLY A 439 0.50 5.31 19.89
CA GLY A 439 1.03 5.87 18.66
C GLY A 439 0.05 6.03 17.51
N GLY A 440 -1.19 5.55 17.65
CA GLY A 440 -2.17 5.42 16.57
C GLY A 440 -2.83 4.05 16.62
N LEU A 441 -3.18 3.50 15.46
CA LEU A 441 -3.81 2.20 15.29
C LEU A 441 -2.78 1.16 14.79
N ALA A 442 -2.65 0.06 15.52
CA ALA A 442 -1.91 -1.12 15.08
C ALA A 442 -2.71 -1.91 14.02
N MET A 443 -2.02 -2.67 13.18
CA MET A 443 -2.66 -3.42 12.09
C MET A 443 -3.56 -4.57 12.55
N SER A 444 -3.12 -5.30 13.57
CA SER A 444 -3.81 -6.49 14.08
C SER A 444 -3.75 -6.55 15.60
N THR A 445 -4.38 -7.56 16.19
CA THR A 445 -4.31 -7.84 17.64
C THR A 445 -3.19 -8.81 18.02
N ARG A 446 -2.43 -9.33 17.04
CA ARG A 446 -1.45 -10.40 17.22
C ARG A 446 -0.03 -9.91 16.93
N VAL A 447 0.88 -10.14 17.88
CA VAL A 447 2.31 -9.89 17.66
C VAL A 447 2.97 -11.10 17.04
N THR A 448 3.09 -11.09 15.72
CA THR A 448 3.60 -12.23 14.92
C THR A 448 5.07 -12.06 14.56
N GLY A 449 5.56 -10.82 14.66
CA GLY A 449 6.88 -10.43 14.17
C GLY A 449 6.89 -10.01 12.70
N ALA A 450 5.76 -10.12 11.99
CA ALA A 450 5.58 -9.65 10.62
C ALA A 450 5.30 -8.14 10.59
N GLN A 451 5.60 -7.49 9.47
CA GLN A 451 5.58 -6.02 9.41
C GLN A 451 4.18 -5.41 9.32
N TRP A 452 3.21 -6.16 8.81
CA TRP A 452 1.80 -5.76 8.70
C TRP A 452 0.94 -6.31 9.83
N ASP A 453 1.55 -6.62 10.97
CA ASP A 453 0.88 -7.08 12.19
C ASP A 453 1.22 -6.17 13.38
N ALA A 454 0.52 -6.36 14.50
CA ALA A 454 0.92 -5.72 15.75
C ALA A 454 2.39 -6.02 16.10
N PRO A 455 3.10 -5.07 16.73
CA PRO A 455 2.62 -3.77 17.23
C PRO A 455 2.72 -2.64 16.20
N PHE A 456 2.92 -2.96 14.92
CA PHE A 456 3.21 -1.95 13.90
C PHE A 456 1.93 -1.34 13.34
N GLY A 457 2.05 -0.09 12.90
CA GLY A 457 0.99 0.67 12.26
C GLY A 457 1.55 1.50 11.12
N TRP A 458 0.69 1.75 10.15
CA TRP A 458 1.05 2.32 8.86
C TRP A 458 0.16 3.53 8.56
N ALA A 459 0.72 4.52 7.88
CA ALA A 459 0.01 5.76 7.58
C ALA A 459 -1.28 5.52 6.76
N PRO A 460 -1.26 4.71 5.67
CA PRO A 460 -2.45 4.41 4.87
C PRO A 460 -3.65 3.94 5.70
N THR A 461 -3.45 2.92 6.53
CA THR A 461 -4.54 2.26 7.26
C THR A 461 -5.02 3.11 8.43
N ASN A 462 -4.13 3.87 9.07
CA ASN A 462 -4.53 4.87 10.06
C ASN A 462 -5.37 5.98 9.41
N TRP A 463 -4.98 6.49 8.24
CA TRP A 463 -5.75 7.52 7.54
C TRP A 463 -7.13 7.03 7.15
N LEU A 464 -7.24 5.86 6.53
CA LEU A 464 -8.55 5.33 6.11
C LEU A 464 -9.49 5.14 7.31
N ALA A 465 -8.99 4.61 8.43
CA ALA A 465 -9.80 4.51 9.66
C ALA A 465 -10.21 5.90 10.18
N VAL A 466 -9.27 6.86 10.30
CA VAL A 466 -9.53 8.23 10.78
C VAL A 466 -10.53 8.96 9.90
N ALA A 467 -10.33 8.94 8.57
CA ALA A 467 -11.20 9.61 7.62
C ALA A 467 -12.60 8.97 7.59
N GLY A 468 -12.69 7.64 7.76
CA GLY A 468 -13.97 6.95 7.90
C GLY A 468 -14.72 7.31 9.18
N LEU A 469 -14.02 7.36 10.32
CA LEU A 469 -14.61 7.80 11.59
C LEU A 469 -15.14 9.24 11.50
N ASP A 470 -14.34 10.13 10.92
CA ASP A 470 -14.70 11.54 10.76
C ASP A 470 -15.93 11.72 9.86
N ALA A 471 -15.99 10.99 8.73
CA ALA A 471 -17.13 11.01 7.82
C ALA A 471 -18.44 10.53 8.46
N TYR A 472 -18.36 9.64 9.46
CA TYR A 472 -19.52 9.14 10.21
C TYR A 472 -19.86 9.97 11.46
N GLY A 473 -19.18 11.10 11.67
CA GLY A 473 -19.46 12.02 12.79
C GLY A 473 -18.71 11.69 14.09
N PHE A 474 -17.83 10.68 14.10
CA PHE A 474 -16.97 10.35 15.24
C PHE A 474 -15.72 11.25 15.29
N HIS A 475 -15.94 12.56 15.19
CA HIS A 475 -14.88 13.57 15.05
C HIS A 475 -13.89 13.56 16.22
N ALA A 476 -14.36 13.29 17.44
CA ALA A 476 -13.50 13.24 18.62
C ALA A 476 -12.47 12.10 18.52
N ASP A 477 -12.92 10.91 18.16
CA ASP A 477 -12.06 9.74 18.00
C ASP A 477 -11.14 9.86 16.79
N ALA A 478 -11.65 10.37 15.67
CA ALA A 478 -10.84 10.68 14.49
C ALA A 478 -9.68 11.63 14.82
N ARG A 479 -9.97 12.76 15.49
CA ARG A 479 -8.94 13.74 15.92
C ARG A 479 -7.98 13.16 16.95
N ARG A 480 -8.48 12.39 17.90
CA ARG A 480 -7.66 11.75 18.94
C ARG A 480 -6.65 10.78 18.33
N ILE A 481 -7.07 9.95 17.38
CA ILE A 481 -6.20 9.01 16.68
C ILE A 481 -5.23 9.74 15.73
N ALA A 482 -5.72 10.73 14.97
CA ALA A 482 -4.87 11.57 14.12
C ALA A 482 -3.76 12.24 14.93
N GLY A 483 -4.10 12.84 16.08
CA GLY A 483 -3.13 13.47 16.99
C GLY A 483 -2.10 12.51 17.54
N LYS A 484 -2.49 11.26 17.87
CA LYS A 484 -1.55 10.21 18.29
C LYS A 484 -0.56 9.85 17.19
N PHE A 485 -1.05 9.67 15.96
CA PHE A 485 -0.22 9.29 14.82
C PHE A 485 0.73 10.42 14.41
N THR A 486 0.24 11.65 14.24
CA THR A 486 1.10 12.80 13.90
C THR A 486 2.16 13.04 14.97
N ALA A 487 1.80 12.91 16.26
CA ALA A 487 2.77 13.03 17.35
C ALA A 487 3.82 11.90 17.35
N THR A 488 3.49 10.70 16.85
CA THR A 488 4.47 9.62 16.63
C THR A 488 5.46 9.99 15.53
N VAL A 489 4.98 10.55 14.43
CA VAL A 489 5.84 11.05 13.34
C VAL A 489 6.74 12.17 13.86
N ASP A 490 6.19 13.18 14.54
CA ASP A 490 6.95 14.32 15.06
C ASP A 490 8.03 13.89 16.07
N ARG A 491 7.69 13.00 17.02
CA ARG A 491 8.67 12.47 17.98
C ARG A 491 9.79 11.71 17.29
N SER A 492 9.46 10.91 16.28
CA SER A 492 10.45 10.10 15.55
C SER A 492 11.37 11.00 14.72
N PHE A 493 10.78 11.98 14.02
CA PHE A 493 11.52 12.97 13.25
C PHE A 493 12.46 13.80 14.12
N THR A 494 12.02 14.23 15.30
CA THR A 494 12.90 14.93 16.24
C THR A 494 14.04 14.06 16.77
N ALA A 495 13.85 12.74 16.87
CA ALA A 495 14.86 11.83 17.37
C ALA A 495 15.99 11.54 16.36
N ASP A 496 15.69 11.41 15.07
CA ASP A 496 16.69 10.99 14.06
C ASP A 496 16.70 11.80 12.76
N GLY A 497 15.83 12.81 12.62
CA GLY A 497 15.73 13.67 11.44
C GLY A 497 15.04 13.02 10.23
N THR A 498 14.34 11.90 10.42
CA THR A 498 13.74 11.14 9.32
C THR A 498 12.26 10.81 9.52
N ILE A 499 11.53 10.74 8.41
CA ILE A 499 10.20 10.14 8.32
C ILE A 499 10.35 8.72 7.77
N ARG A 500 9.53 7.77 8.23
CA ARG A 500 9.66 6.35 7.89
C ARG A 500 8.39 5.76 7.31
N GLU A 501 8.56 4.61 6.69
CA GLU A 501 7.51 3.78 6.10
C GLU A 501 6.43 3.36 7.11
N LYS A 502 6.87 2.92 8.31
CA LYS A 502 6.02 2.38 9.37
C LYS A 502 6.57 2.67 10.76
N TYR A 503 5.70 2.53 11.76
CA TYR A 503 5.99 2.92 13.14
C TYR A 503 5.49 1.86 14.12
N ASN A 504 6.08 1.85 15.31
CA ASN A 504 5.64 1.03 16.41
C ASN A 504 4.55 1.78 17.20
N MET A 505 3.32 1.28 17.13
CA MET A 505 2.15 1.96 17.70
C MET A 505 2.12 1.87 19.21
N VAL A 506 2.66 0.80 19.80
CA VAL A 506 2.75 0.63 21.26
C VAL A 506 3.72 1.66 21.85
N LEU A 507 4.90 1.80 21.25
CA LEU A 507 5.93 2.74 21.71
C LEU A 507 5.63 4.19 21.25
N GLY A 508 4.89 4.36 20.16
CA GLY A 508 4.64 5.65 19.54
C GLY A 508 5.92 6.29 18.98
N ASN A 509 6.75 5.49 18.31
CA ASN A 509 8.01 5.92 17.72
C ASN A 509 8.40 5.04 16.50
N ALA A 510 9.58 5.30 15.95
CA ALA A 510 10.18 4.59 14.83
C ALA A 510 10.89 3.25 15.18
N ASP A 511 10.83 2.77 16.43
CA ASP A 511 11.51 1.53 16.86
C ASP A 511 10.75 0.28 16.38
N VAL A 512 11.04 -0.10 15.14
CA VAL A 512 10.43 -1.24 14.44
C VAL A 512 11.43 -2.39 14.35
N LYS A 513 11.09 -3.52 14.99
CA LYS A 513 11.91 -4.75 15.02
C LYS A 513 11.13 -5.91 14.42
N ILE A 514 11.29 -6.12 13.12
CA ILE A 514 10.63 -7.19 12.37
C ILE A 514 11.46 -8.47 12.49
N THR A 515 10.83 -9.56 12.88
CA THR A 515 11.47 -10.86 13.08
C THR A 515 10.97 -11.92 12.11
N ALA A 516 9.91 -11.63 11.34
CA ALA A 516 9.34 -12.50 10.31
C ALA A 516 9.15 -11.73 9.00
N GLY A 517 9.73 -12.22 7.90
CA GLY A 517 9.62 -11.58 6.58
C GLY A 517 10.65 -10.46 6.34
N TYR A 518 10.20 -9.34 5.78
CA TYR A 518 11.06 -8.23 5.37
C TYR A 518 11.50 -7.37 6.55
N THR A 519 12.81 -7.28 6.80
CA THR A 519 13.34 -6.67 8.02
C THR A 519 13.64 -5.17 7.93
N GLN A 520 13.51 -4.56 6.75
CA GLN A 520 13.89 -3.17 6.52
C GLN A 520 12.79 -2.19 6.96
N ASN A 521 13.18 -1.03 7.49
CA ASN A 521 12.30 0.12 7.69
C ASN A 521 12.85 1.32 6.90
N VAL A 522 12.19 1.66 5.79
CA VAL A 522 12.72 2.59 4.78
C VAL A 522 12.54 4.05 5.23
N ILE A 523 13.55 4.88 4.94
CA ILE A 523 13.60 6.32 5.24
C ILE A 523 13.06 7.14 4.06
N GLY A 524 12.33 8.21 4.40
CA GLY A 524 11.68 9.14 3.50
C GLY A 524 10.52 8.45 2.80
N PHE A 525 9.29 8.59 3.30
CA PHE A 525 8.17 7.80 2.80
C PHE A 525 6.94 8.62 2.41
N GLY A 526 6.58 8.59 1.13
CA GLY A 526 5.59 9.43 0.47
C GLY A 526 4.18 9.29 1.05
N TRP A 527 3.70 8.08 1.36
CA TRP A 527 2.40 7.94 2.03
C TRP A 527 2.42 8.56 3.43
N THR A 528 3.57 8.56 4.13
CA THR A 528 3.62 9.05 5.51
C THR A 528 3.59 10.56 5.48
N ASN A 529 4.31 11.16 4.53
CA ASN A 529 4.25 12.58 4.23
C ASN A 529 2.80 13.00 3.94
N GLY A 530 2.13 12.34 2.98
CA GLY A 530 0.79 12.75 2.57
C GLY A 530 -0.27 12.56 3.65
N VAL A 531 -0.26 11.41 4.34
CA VAL A 531 -1.17 11.17 5.47
C VAL A 531 -0.92 12.12 6.64
N TYR A 532 0.35 12.43 6.93
CA TYR A 532 0.66 13.41 7.98
C TYR A 532 0.01 14.76 7.66
N LEU A 533 0.15 15.27 6.43
CA LEU A 533 -0.49 16.52 6.02
C LEU A 533 -2.01 16.48 6.16
N LYS A 534 -2.65 15.39 5.70
CA LYS A 534 -4.12 15.22 5.83
C LYS A 534 -4.59 15.16 7.29
N MET A 535 -3.87 14.46 8.15
CA MET A 535 -4.19 14.42 9.58
C MET A 535 -3.96 15.78 10.25
N ARG A 536 -2.91 16.52 9.86
CA ARG A 536 -2.68 17.90 10.35
C ARG A 536 -3.81 18.84 9.91
N GLN A 537 -4.25 18.77 8.66
CA GLN A 537 -5.39 19.55 8.18
C GLN A 537 -6.64 19.27 9.03
N LEU A 538 -6.98 17.98 9.24
CA LEU A 538 -8.11 17.61 10.10
C LEU A 538 -8.00 18.22 11.51
N LEU A 539 -6.81 18.17 12.12
CA LEU A 539 -6.56 18.73 13.45
C LEU A 539 -6.68 20.26 13.48
N ASP A 540 -6.12 20.94 12.47
CA ASP A 540 -6.07 22.40 12.38
C ASP A 540 -7.47 22.99 12.06
N ASP A 541 -8.30 22.31 11.26
CA ASP A 541 -9.67 22.73 10.90
C ASP A 541 -10.63 22.78 12.12
N GLY A 542 -10.35 22.02 13.18
CA GLY A 542 -11.11 22.11 14.44
C GLY A 542 -10.48 23.01 15.50
N ALA A 543 -9.32 23.60 15.22
CA ALA A 543 -8.67 24.58 16.09
C ALA A 543 -9.09 26.02 15.78
N MET A 544 -9.85 26.25 14.70
CA MET A 544 -10.53 27.52 14.46
C MET A 544 -11.59 27.73 15.55
N PRO A 545 -11.47 28.75 16.43
CA PRO A 545 -12.60 29.15 17.26
C PRO A 545 -13.73 29.51 16.29
N LYS A 546 -14.95 29.02 16.56
CA LYS A 546 -16.17 29.49 15.89
C LYS A 546 -16.08 31.01 15.82
N ALA A 547 -15.97 31.54 14.60
CA ALA A 547 -16.02 32.97 14.38
C ALA A 547 -17.25 33.48 15.14
N THR A 548 -16.99 34.45 16.01
CA THR A 548 -17.93 35.12 16.88
C THR A 548 -19.22 35.40 16.11
N ALA A 549 -20.32 34.82 16.60
CA ALA A 549 -21.65 35.24 16.22
C ALA A 549 -21.71 36.75 16.42
N THR A 550 -21.74 37.49 15.31
CA THR A 550 -21.86 38.93 15.31
C THR A 550 -23.24 39.24 15.86
N THR A 551 -23.26 39.71 17.10
CA THR A 551 -24.38 40.42 17.71
C THR A 551 -24.89 41.48 16.74
N THR A 552 -26.04 41.24 16.14
CA THR A 552 -26.92 42.29 15.64
C THR A 552 -28.02 42.47 16.66
N GLY A 553 -27.75 43.35 17.63
CA GLY A 553 -28.77 44.00 18.42
C GLY A 553 -28.95 45.43 17.91
N GLY A 554 -30.20 45.88 17.79
CA GLY A 554 -30.51 47.32 17.73
C GLY A 554 -31.57 47.73 16.70
N SER A 555 -32.83 47.66 17.13
CA SER A 555 -33.87 48.71 17.00
C SER A 555 -34.01 49.52 15.70
N GLU A 556 -35.14 49.33 15.01
CA GLU A 556 -36.31 50.24 15.03
C GLU A 556 -37.60 49.45 14.79
#